data_AF-A0A350Y2E8-F1
#
_entry.id   AF-A0A350Y2E8-F1
#
_cell.length_a   1.000
_cell.length_b   1.000
_cell.length_c   1.000
_cell.angle_alpha   90.00
_cell.angle_beta   90.00
_cell.angle_gamma   90.00
#
_symmetry.space_group_name_H-M   'P 1'
#
loop_
_entity.id
_entity.type
_entity.pdbx_description
1 polymer ?
#
loop_
_entity_poly.entity_id
_entity_poly.type
_entity_poly.pdbx_seq_one_letter_code
_entity_poly.pdbx_strand_id
1 'polypeptide(L)' 'MRYLGSEQLDATPNFQQRSNNQTKIETIDKLRQFGLSDEQIAEALELPLEVVKQGDVEA' A
#
# COMPACT_ATOMS: atom_id res chain seq x y z
N MET A 1 -3.27 41.69 17.56
CA MET A 1 -3.34 40.66 16.50
C MET A 1 -2.00 40.51 15.82
N ARG A 2 -1.24 39.46 16.18
CA ARG A 2 -0.29 38.76 15.31
C ARG A 2 -0.36 37.30 15.77
N TYR A 3 -0.95 36.45 14.95
CA TYR A 3 -1.03 35.02 15.23
C TYR A 3 0.34 34.40 14.97
N LEU A 4 0.94 33.83 16.02
CA LEU A 4 2.05 32.90 15.91
C LEU A 4 1.47 31.56 15.42
N GLY A 5 2.08 31.01 14.39
CA GLY A 5 1.74 29.68 13.89
C GLY A 5 2.17 28.58 14.85
N SER A 6 1.81 27.37 14.46
CA SER A 6 2.08 26.05 15.05
C SER A 6 1.00 25.50 16.00
N GLU A 7 0.80 24.19 15.88
CA GLU A 7 -0.04 23.29 16.69
C GLU A 7 -1.48 23.06 16.22
N GLN A 8 -1.64 22.32 15.12
CA GLN A 8 -2.35 21.05 15.26
C GLN A 8 -1.79 20.03 14.26
N LEU A 9 -0.93 19.16 14.79
CA LEU A 9 -0.50 17.92 14.17
C LEU A 9 -1.72 17.01 14.07
N ASP A 10 -2.50 17.08 12.99
CA ASP A 10 -3.40 15.99 12.60
C ASP A 10 -2.56 14.83 12.03
N ALA A 11 -1.65 14.36 12.87
CA ALA A 11 -0.79 13.24 12.62
C ALA A 11 -1.61 11.96 12.77
N THR A 12 -2.35 11.59 11.72
CA THR A 12 -2.57 10.17 11.44
C THR A 12 -2.14 9.78 10.02
N PRO A 13 -0.88 10.04 9.57
CA PRO A 13 -0.43 9.50 8.29
C PRO A 13 -0.15 7.99 8.40
N ASN A 14 0.07 7.45 9.61
CA ASN A 14 0.61 6.10 9.76
C ASN A 14 -0.45 4.99 9.71
N PHE A 15 -1.65 5.22 10.25
CA PHE A 15 -2.68 4.17 10.30
C PHE A 15 -3.32 3.93 8.93
N GLN A 16 -3.64 5.00 8.19
CA GLN A 16 -4.19 4.90 6.84
C GLN A 16 -3.18 4.32 5.85
N GLN A 17 -1.90 4.66 5.99
CA GLN A 17 -0.86 4.14 5.13
C GLN A 17 -0.55 2.66 5.43
N ARG A 18 -0.57 2.24 6.70
CA ARG A 18 -0.49 0.80 7.07
C ARG A 18 -1.68 0.01 6.57
N SER A 19 -2.91 0.47 6.80
CA SER A 19 -4.10 -0.26 6.37
C SER A 19 -4.21 -0.34 4.85
N ASN A 20 -3.82 0.72 4.14
CA ASN A 20 -3.77 0.74 2.68
C ASN A 20 -2.71 -0.24 2.14
N ASN A 21 -1.53 -0.28 2.76
CA ASN A 21 -0.48 -1.23 2.38
C ASN A 21 -0.90 -2.69 2.66
N GLN A 22 -1.54 -2.96 3.80
CA GLN A 22 -2.08 -4.30 4.12
C GLN A 22 -3.16 -4.72 3.13
N THR A 23 -4.09 -3.84 2.80
CA THR A 23 -5.16 -4.09 1.83
C THR A 23 -4.58 -4.43 0.45
N LYS A 24 -3.52 -3.74 0.04
CA LYS A 24 -2.84 -3.99 -1.24
C LYS A 24 -2.15 -5.36 -1.26
N ILE A 25 -1.44 -5.73 -0.19
CA ILE A 25 -0.78 -7.03 -0.08
C ILE A 25 -1.81 -8.17 -0.12
N GLU A 26 -2.88 -8.09 0.68
CA GLU A 26 -3.95 -9.10 0.66
C GLU A 26 -4.63 -9.22 -0.71
N THR A 27 -4.75 -8.12 -1.44
CA THR A 27 -5.33 -8.11 -2.78
C THR A 27 -4.41 -8.82 -3.78
N ILE A 28 -3.10 -8.54 -3.74
CA ILE A 28 -2.10 -9.23 -4.57
C ILE A 28 -2.13 -10.75 -4.30
N ASP A 29 -2.15 -11.14 -3.03
CA ASP A 29 -2.15 -12.55 -2.61
C ASP A 29 -3.38 -13.30 -3.14
N LYS A 30 -4.56 -12.69 -3.02
CA LYS A 30 -5.81 -13.24 -3.58
C LYS A 30 -5.72 -13.38 -5.09
N LEU A 31 -5.23 -12.36 -5.81
CA LEU A 31 -5.14 -12.41 -7.27
C LEU A 31 -4.19 -13.53 -7.75
N ARG A 32 -3.11 -13.80 -7.02
CA ARG A 32 -2.24 -14.96 -7.26
C ARG A 32 -2.97 -16.29 -7.02
N GLN A 33 -3.74 -16.39 -5.94
CA GLN A 33 -4.56 -17.58 -5.66
C GLN A 33 -5.65 -17.81 -6.73
N PHE A 34 -6.13 -16.74 -7.37
CA PHE A 34 -7.01 -16.80 -8.55
C PHE A 34 -6.30 -17.25 -9.84
N GLY A 35 -4.97 -17.35 -9.84
CA GLY A 35 -4.17 -17.79 -10.98
C GLY A 35 -3.69 -16.68 -11.91
N LEU A 36 -3.77 -15.41 -11.49
CA LEU A 36 -3.22 -14.30 -12.26
C LEU A 36 -1.69 -14.24 -12.09
N SER A 37 -0.99 -13.89 -13.16
CA SER A 37 0.46 -13.67 -13.10
C SER A 37 0.79 -12.31 -12.49
N ASP A 38 2.00 -12.16 -11.95
CA ASP A 38 2.45 -10.90 -11.37
C ASP A 38 2.38 -9.73 -12.37
N GLU A 39 2.59 -9.98 -13.67
CA GLU A 39 2.47 -8.96 -14.73
C GLU A 39 1.03 -8.47 -14.89
N GLN A 40 0.06 -9.39 -14.89
CA GLN A 40 -1.37 -9.04 -15.00
C GLN A 40 -1.84 -8.30 -13.75
N ILE A 41 -1.34 -8.69 -12.57
CA ILE A 41 -1.67 -8.05 -11.30
C ILE A 41 -1.09 -6.63 -11.26
N ALA A 42 0.17 -6.46 -11.69
CA ALA A 42 0.82 -5.16 -11.78
C ALA A 42 0.05 -4.19 -12.68
N GLU A 43 -0.40 -4.67 -13.84
CA GLU A 43 -1.22 -3.91 -14.77
C GLU A 43 -2.60 -3.57 -14.17
N ALA A 44 -3.30 -4.55 -13.59
CA ALA A 44 -4.65 -4.36 -13.05
C ALA A 44 -4.70 -3.44 -11.83
N LEU A 45 -3.62 -3.41 -11.03
CA LEU A 45 -3.51 -2.56 -9.83
C LEU A 45 -2.74 -1.27 -10.09
N GLU A 46 -2.27 -1.04 -11.31
CA GLU A 46 -1.39 0.08 -11.68
C GLU A 46 -0.18 0.20 -10.75
N LEU A 47 0.40 -0.95 -10.38
CA LEU A 47 1.56 -1.05 -9.49
C LEU A 47 2.81 -1.46 -10.29
N PRO A 48 4.00 -1.00 -9.88
CA PRO A 48 5.24 -1.55 -10.41
C PRO A 48 5.33 -3.05 -10.12
N LEU A 49 5.82 -3.82 -11.10
CA LEU A 49 5.98 -5.26 -10.97
C LEU A 49 6.85 -5.65 -9.76
N GLU A 50 7.83 -4.83 -9.41
CA GLU A 50 8.70 -5.02 -8.24
C GLU A 50 7.90 -4.99 -6.94
N VAL A 51 6.87 -4.14 -6.83
CA VAL A 51 6.00 -4.05 -5.65
C VAL A 51 5.12 -5.29 -5.53
N VAL A 52 4.64 -5.83 -6.65
CA VAL A 52 3.87 -7.08 -6.66
C VAL A 52 4.74 -8.27 -6.24
N LYS A 53 6.00 -8.29 -6.66
CA LYS A 53 6.98 -9.33 -6.32
C LYS A 53 7.51 -9.26 -4.89
N GLN A 54 7.34 -8.13 -4.20
CA GLN A 54 7.77 -7.94 -2.81
C GLN A 54 6.90 -8.69 -1.76
N GLY A 55 5.90 -9.47 -2.18
CA GLY A 55 5.08 -10.29 -1.29
C GLY A 55 5.81 -11.43 -0.56
N ASP A 56 7.04 -11.77 -0.97
CA ASP A 56 7.86 -12.85 -0.40
C ASP A 56 9.05 -12.32 0.44
N VAL A 57 8.87 -11.24 1.21
CA VAL A 57 9.86 -10.88 2.23
C VAL A 57 9.57 -11.69 3.50
N GLU A 58 10.27 -12.82 3.63
CA GLU A 58 10.35 -13.64 4.85
C GLU A 58 10.47 -12.76 6.11
N ALA A 59 9.57 -12.99 7.07
CA ALA A 59 9.72 -12.63 8.48
C ALA A 59 9.19 -13.78 9.35
#